data_AF-A0AAE0HJH3-F1
#
_entry.id   AF-A0AAE0HJH3-F1
#
_cell.length_a   1.000
_cell.length_b   1.000
_cell.length_c   1.000
_cell.angle_alpha   90.00
_cell.angle_beta   90.00
_cell.angle_gamma   90.00
#
_symmetry.space_group_name_H-M   'P 1'
#
loop_
_entity.id
_entity.type
_entity.pdbx_description
1 polymer ?
#
loop_
_entity_poly.entity_id
_entity_poly.type
_entity_poly.pdbx_seq_one_letter_code
_entity_poly.pdbx_strand_id
1 'polypeptide(L)'
;MATPQDLVQAYRKLLRAGLRAVQFAQPSRTTLTRQLRAGFRDPRGTFDLQRVRHTVWFLNAAAQQRGLEHRILKNLCRVHWERENEASRTPWRVRVRRMEMEEQGKGRKGKDEDVIKGTQYEHYERTVAMLNDTMGLCLR
;
A
#
# COMPACT_ATOMS: atom_id res chain seq x y z
N MET A 1 -26.48 -2.82 1.89
CA MET A 1 -25.38 -3.63 2.45
C MET A 1 -24.71 -4.38 1.31
N ALA A 2 -23.38 -4.41 1.25
CA ALA A 2 -22.67 -5.12 0.19
C ALA A 2 -22.82 -6.63 0.36
N THR A 3 -23.18 -7.34 -0.70
CA THR A 3 -23.22 -8.80 -0.63
C THR A 3 -21.80 -9.37 -0.70
N PRO A 4 -21.54 -10.57 -0.13
CA PRO A 4 -20.24 -11.23 -0.27
C PRO A 4 -19.82 -11.41 -1.74
N GLN A 5 -20.79 -11.58 -2.63
CA GLN A 5 -20.57 -11.74 -4.06
C GLN A 5 -20.08 -10.42 -4.70
N ASP A 6 -20.61 -9.27 -4.27
CA ASP A 6 -20.15 -7.95 -4.73
C ASP A 6 -18.70 -7.69 -4.35
N LEU A 7 -18.29 -8.08 -3.14
CA LEU A 7 -16.91 -7.96 -2.67
C LEU A 7 -15.94 -8.77 -3.53
N VAL A 8 -16.30 -10.02 -3.83
CA VAL A 8 -15.49 -10.90 -4.70
C VAL A 8 -15.39 -10.33 -6.12
N GLN A 9 -16.50 -9.81 -6.66
CA GLN A 9 -16.50 -9.20 -7.99
C GLN A 9 -15.66 -7.92 -8.03
N ALA A 10 -15.78 -7.06 -7.02
CA ALA A 10 -14.98 -5.84 -6.88
C ALA A 10 -13.48 -6.17 -6.80
N TYR A 11 -13.11 -7.12 -5.94
CA TYR A 11 -11.73 -7.61 -5.83
C TYR A 11 -11.19 -8.09 -7.17
N ARG A 12 -11.94 -8.93 -7.90
CA ARG A 12 -11.53 -9.46 -9.22
C ARG A 12 -11.34 -8.36 -10.26
N LYS A 13 -12.25 -7.37 -10.30
CA LYS A 13 -12.17 -6.24 -11.23
C LYS A 13 -10.93 -5.38 -10.95
N LEU A 14 -10.72 -5.00 -9.70
CA LEU A 14 -9.56 -4.22 -9.29
C LEU A 14 -8.25 -4.96 -9.53
N LEU A 15 -8.19 -6.25 -9.19
CA LEU A 15 -7.00 -7.06 -9.41
C LEU A 15 -6.63 -7.14 -10.89
N ARG A 16 -7.60 -7.43 -11.77
CA ARG A 16 -7.35 -7.51 -13.22
C ARG A 16 -6.92 -6.15 -13.79
N ALA A 17 -7.59 -5.07 -13.42
CA ALA A 17 -7.26 -3.72 -13.87
C ALA A 17 -5.86 -3.30 -13.37
N GLY A 18 -5.55 -3.52 -12.09
CA GLY A 18 -4.26 -3.16 -11.50
C GLY A 18 -3.09 -3.94 -12.10
N LEU A 19 -3.26 -5.24 -12.35
CA LEU A 19 -2.23 -6.05 -13.02
C LEU A 19 -1.92 -5.56 -14.43
N ARG A 20 -2.96 -5.16 -15.19
CA ARG A 20 -2.80 -4.55 -16.52
C ARG A 20 -2.13 -3.18 -16.44
N ALA A 21 -2.53 -2.34 -15.48
CA ALA A 21 -1.96 -1.01 -15.27
C ALA A 21 -0.45 -1.04 -15.00
N VAL A 22 0.00 -2.06 -14.25
CA VAL A 22 1.40 -2.30 -13.93
C VAL A 22 2.14 -3.10 -15.02
N GLN A 23 1.44 -3.52 -16.07
CA GLN A 23 1.99 -4.36 -17.15
C GLN A 23 2.66 -5.64 -16.61
N PHE A 24 2.14 -6.19 -15.50
CA PHE A 24 2.67 -7.37 -14.82
C PHE A 24 4.15 -7.27 -14.37
N ALA A 25 4.74 -6.07 -14.34
CA ALA A 25 6.14 -5.86 -13.98
C ALA A 25 6.43 -6.17 -12.49
N GLN A 26 7.59 -6.79 -12.21
CA GLN A 26 8.14 -6.91 -10.86
C GLN A 26 8.94 -5.65 -10.50
N PRO A 27 8.92 -5.13 -9.26
CA PRO A 27 8.22 -5.63 -8.07
C PRO A 27 6.76 -5.17 -7.95
N SER A 28 6.32 -4.24 -8.79
CA SER A 28 5.01 -3.59 -8.67
C SER A 28 3.82 -4.57 -8.66
N ARG A 29 3.90 -5.70 -9.39
CA ARG A 29 2.88 -6.76 -9.40
C ARG A 29 2.65 -7.35 -8.01
N THR A 30 3.72 -7.69 -7.30
CA THR A 30 3.63 -8.33 -5.98
C THR A 30 3.18 -7.33 -4.94
N THR A 31 3.73 -6.11 -4.97
CA THR A 31 3.31 -5.00 -4.10
C THR A 31 1.82 -4.70 -4.24
N LEU A 32 1.32 -4.51 -5.47
CA LEU A 32 -0.09 -4.22 -5.72
C LEU A 32 -1.00 -5.34 -5.22
N THR A 33 -0.65 -6.59 -5.52
CA THR A 33 -1.45 -7.75 -5.09
C THR A 33 -1.49 -7.85 -3.57
N ARG A 34 -0.37 -7.57 -2.89
CA ARG A 34 -0.27 -7.60 -1.44
C ARG A 34 -1.12 -6.50 -0.80
N GLN A 35 -1.03 -5.27 -1.30
CA GLN A 35 -1.83 -4.14 -0.82
C GLN A 35 -3.32 -4.39 -1.00
N LEU A 36 -3.72 -4.89 -2.19
CA LEU A 36 -5.11 -5.19 -2.48
C LEU A 36 -5.65 -6.30 -1.56
N ARG A 37 -4.87 -7.36 -1.31
CA ARG A 37 -5.25 -8.39 -0.33
C ARG A 37 -5.33 -7.85 1.08
N ALA A 38 -4.41 -6.99 1.50
CA ALA A 38 -4.42 -6.38 2.83
C ALA A 38 -5.67 -5.52 3.03
N GLY A 39 -6.02 -4.68 2.04
CA GLY A 39 -7.21 -3.84 2.09
C GLY A 39 -8.52 -4.63 2.17
N PHE A 40 -8.68 -5.68 1.36
CA PHE A 40 -9.89 -6.52 1.39
C PHE A 40 -9.99 -7.46 2.61
N ARG A 41 -8.87 -7.71 3.31
CA ARG A 41 -8.85 -8.52 4.55
C ARG A 41 -8.98 -7.68 5.81
N ASP A 42 -8.88 -6.35 5.71
CA ASP A 42 -9.01 -5.44 6.83
C ASP A 42 -10.46 -5.44 7.35
N PRO A 43 -10.72 -5.89 8.59
CA PRO A 43 -12.07 -5.97 9.14
C PRO A 43 -12.68 -4.59 9.42
N ARG A 44 -11.87 -3.53 9.46
CA ARG A 44 -12.33 -2.15 9.66
C ARG A 44 -12.55 -1.38 8.34
N GLY A 45 -12.34 -2.05 7.20
CA GLY A 45 -12.48 -1.43 5.89
C GLY A 45 -13.93 -1.07 5.56
N THR A 46 -14.15 0.14 5.07
CA THR A 46 -15.44 0.56 4.49
C THR A 46 -15.50 0.20 3.01
N PHE A 47 -16.55 -0.49 2.60
CA PHE A 47 -16.76 -0.83 1.19
C PHE A 47 -17.71 0.17 0.52
N ASP A 48 -17.19 0.91 -0.46
CA ASP A 48 -17.96 1.80 -1.32
C ASP A 48 -17.82 1.38 -2.79
N LEU A 49 -18.95 1.00 -3.40
CA LEU A 49 -19.01 0.54 -4.77
C LEU A 49 -18.62 1.63 -5.77
N GLN A 50 -18.96 2.91 -5.51
CA GLN A 50 -18.64 4.01 -6.43
C GLN A 50 -17.14 4.26 -6.46
N ARG A 51 -16.50 4.29 -5.28
CA ARG A 51 -15.05 4.45 -5.20
C ARG A 51 -14.29 3.31 -5.88
N VAL A 52 -14.80 2.08 -5.76
CA VAL A 52 -14.26 0.92 -6.52
C VAL A 52 -14.37 1.16 -8.02
N ARG A 53 -15.51 1.66 -8.53
CA ARG A 53 -15.68 1.94 -9.96
C ARG A 53 -14.71 3.01 -10.45
N HIS A 54 -14.57 4.12 -9.73
CA HIS A 54 -13.60 5.17 -10.08
C HIS A 54 -12.17 4.65 -10.08
N THR A 55 -11.82 3.82 -9.09
CA THR A 55 -10.49 3.20 -9.01
C THR A 55 -10.23 2.26 -10.19
N VAL A 56 -11.23 1.46 -10.61
CA VAL A 56 -11.09 0.64 -11.83
C VAL A 56 -10.88 1.52 -13.06
N TRP A 57 -11.58 2.65 -13.19
CA TRP A 57 -11.40 3.57 -14.30
C TRP A 57 -9.99 4.19 -14.30
N PHE A 58 -9.52 4.66 -13.14
CA PHE A 58 -8.16 5.15 -12.95
C PHE A 58 -7.10 4.12 -13.35
N LEU A 59 -7.25 2.87 -12.92
CA LEU A 59 -6.32 1.79 -13.27
C LEU A 59 -6.35 1.46 -14.77
N ASN A 60 -7.52 1.47 -15.40
CA ASN A 60 -7.63 1.27 -16.84
C ASN A 60 -6.96 2.43 -17.62
N ALA A 61 -7.13 3.67 -17.18
CA ALA A 61 -6.44 4.83 -17.76
C ALA A 61 -4.92 4.70 -17.63
N ALA A 62 -4.43 4.29 -16.46
CA ALA A 62 -3.01 4.02 -16.20
C ALA A 62 -2.44 2.86 -17.05
N ALA A 63 -3.28 1.92 -17.49
CA ALA A 63 -2.90 0.84 -18.39
C ALA A 63 -2.84 1.29 -19.86
N GLN A 64 -3.76 2.18 -20.26
CA GLN A 64 -3.93 2.58 -21.65
C GLN A 64 -2.88 3.61 -22.10
N GLN A 65 -2.52 4.55 -21.24
CA GLN A 65 -1.57 5.62 -21.56
C GLN A 65 -0.54 5.81 -20.44
N ARG A 66 0.64 6.29 -20.82
CA ARG A 66 1.72 6.64 -19.88
C ARG A 66 1.53 8.03 -19.27
N GLY A 67 0.31 8.29 -18.80
CA GLY A 67 -0.16 9.55 -18.23
C GLY A 67 0.23 9.75 -16.75
N LEU A 68 -0.46 10.66 -16.09
CA LEU A 68 -0.26 10.96 -14.67
C LEU A 68 -0.66 9.76 -13.81
N GLU A 69 -1.74 9.08 -14.15
CA GLU A 69 -2.28 7.91 -13.46
C GLU A 69 -1.24 6.78 -13.40
N HIS A 70 -0.57 6.53 -14.54
CA HIS A 70 0.52 5.57 -14.62
C HIS A 70 1.71 5.97 -13.74
N ARG A 71 2.10 7.25 -13.75
CA ARG A 71 3.21 7.75 -12.91
C ARG A 71 2.88 7.66 -11.43
N ILE A 72 1.65 8.03 -11.04
CA ILE A 72 1.15 7.92 -9.68
C ILE A 72 1.21 6.46 -9.24
N LEU A 73 0.59 5.55 -9.98
CA LEU A 73 0.57 4.12 -9.63
C LEU A 73 1.98 3.53 -9.51
N LYS A 74 2.89 3.91 -10.41
CA LYS A 74 4.30 3.50 -10.37
C LYS A 74 5.00 4.00 -9.10
N ASN A 75 4.78 5.26 -8.73
CA ASN A 75 5.36 5.85 -7.53
C ASN A 75 4.79 5.20 -6.26
N LEU A 76 3.48 4.96 -6.20
CA LEU A 76 2.84 4.23 -5.09
C LEU A 76 3.50 2.85 -4.92
N CYS A 77 3.57 2.05 -5.99
CA CYS A 77 4.20 0.74 -5.96
C CYS A 77 5.66 0.80 -5.48
N ARG A 78 6.43 1.81 -5.93
CA ARG A 78 7.82 2.01 -5.54
C ARG A 78 7.95 2.34 -4.05
N VAL A 79 7.16 3.29 -3.55
CA VAL A 79 7.20 3.71 -2.14
C VAL A 79 6.84 2.55 -1.22
N HIS A 80 5.79 1.79 -1.54
CA HIS A 80 5.43 0.61 -0.75
C HIS A 80 6.52 -0.45 -0.77
N TRP A 81 7.12 -0.70 -1.92
CA TRP A 81 8.21 -1.67 -2.02
C TRP A 81 9.44 -1.26 -1.20
N GLU A 82 9.84 0.01 -1.25
CA GLU A 82 10.93 0.53 -0.42
C GLU A 82 10.62 0.42 1.08
N ARG A 83 9.38 0.74 1.50
CA ARG A 83 8.95 0.62 2.91
C ARG A 83 9.05 -0.82 3.41
N GLU A 84 8.62 -1.78 2.59
CA GLU A 84 8.73 -3.21 2.94
C GLU A 84 10.20 -3.68 2.98
N ASN A 85 11.02 -3.16 2.07
CA ASN A 85 12.44 -3.50 2.02
C ASN A 85 13.26 -2.82 3.11
N GLU A 86 12.84 -1.67 3.66
CA GLU A 86 13.56 -0.99 4.74
C GLU A 86 13.70 -1.89 5.97
N ALA A 87 12.64 -2.62 6.33
CA ALA A 87 12.68 -3.64 7.39
C ALA A 87 13.69 -4.78 7.08
N SER A 88 13.86 -5.10 5.79
CA SER A 88 14.76 -6.17 5.32
C SER A 88 16.21 -5.70 5.12
N ARG A 89 16.43 -4.39 4.90
CA ARG A 89 17.76 -3.76 4.78
C ARG A 89 18.50 -3.69 6.11
N THR A 90 17.79 -3.83 7.22
CA THR A 90 18.44 -3.91 8.54
C THR A 90 19.28 -5.20 8.60
N PRO A 91 20.61 -5.13 8.79
CA PRO A 91 21.45 -6.32 8.79
C PRO A 91 20.95 -7.35 9.82
N TRP A 92 20.91 -8.63 9.46
CA TRP A 92 20.37 -9.69 10.33
C TRP A 92 21.01 -9.69 11.73
N ARG A 93 22.32 -9.38 11.80
CA ARG A 93 23.08 -9.24 13.06
C ARG A 93 22.50 -8.18 13.99
N VAL A 94 22.03 -7.06 13.42
CA VAL A 94 21.42 -5.96 14.18
C VAL A 94 20.01 -6.33 14.65
N ARG A 95 19.27 -7.11 13.87
CA ARG A 95 17.95 -7.65 14.27
C ARG A 95 18.07 -8.66 15.40
N VAL A 96 18.98 -9.63 15.29
CA VAL A 96 19.22 -10.65 16.33
C VAL A 96 19.66 -9.99 17.63
N ARG A 97 20.63 -9.07 17.57
CA ARG A 97 21.07 -8.30 18.74
C ARG A 97 19.92 -7.51 19.38
N ARG A 98 18.95 -7.02 18.60
CA ARG A 98 17.77 -6.32 19.14
C ARG A 98 16.84 -7.28 19.88
N MET A 99 16.55 -8.44 19.29
CA MET A 99 15.72 -9.49 19.91
C MET A 99 16.35 -9.99 21.22
N GLU A 100 17.65 -10.24 21.23
CA GLU A 100 18.39 -10.66 22.44
C GLU A 100 18.32 -9.61 23.56
N MET A 101 18.38 -8.31 23.23
CA MET A 101 18.23 -7.24 24.23
C MET A 101 16.80 -7.10 24.77
N GLU A 102 15.79 -7.37 23.93
CA GLU A 102 14.38 -7.37 24.32
C GLU A 102 14.04 -8.56 25.23
N GLU A 103 14.55 -9.76 24.93
CA GLU A 103 14.40 -10.96 25.77
C GLU A 103 15.12 -10.83 27.13
N GLN A 104 16.27 -10.16 27.18
CA GLN A 104 17.01 -9.92 28.42
C GLN A 104 16.41 -8.81 29.30
N GLY A 105 15.25 -8.24 28.94
CA GLY A 105 14.59 -7.18 29.71
C GLY A 105 15.36 -5.85 29.75
N LYS A 106 16.47 -5.74 29.00
CA LYS A 106 17.24 -4.50 28.80
C LYS A 106 16.69 -3.72 27.60
N GLY A 107 15.36 -3.62 27.51
CA GLY A 107 14.70 -2.72 26.58
C GLY A 107 15.24 -1.30 26.78
N ARG A 108 15.63 -0.64 25.69
CA ARG A 108 16.25 0.69 25.69
C ARG A 108 15.50 1.65 26.63
N LYS A 109 16.05 1.91 27.82
CA LYS A 109 15.73 3.12 28.58
C LYS A 109 16.10 4.31 27.69
N GLY A 110 15.09 4.99 27.16
CA GLY A 110 15.20 6.32 26.55
C GLY A 110 16.23 6.44 25.43
N LYS A 111 16.03 5.76 24.29
CA LYS A 111 16.44 6.40 23.03
C LYS A 111 15.17 6.98 22.46
N ASP A 112 15.07 8.30 22.49
CA ASP A 112 14.06 9.07 21.76
C ASP A 112 13.78 8.34 20.46
N GLU A 113 12.53 7.91 20.26
CA GLU A 113 12.12 7.39 18.98
C GLU A 113 12.53 8.46 17.95
N ASP A 114 13.33 8.09 16.95
CA ASP A 114 13.75 9.02 15.91
C ASP A 114 12.45 9.61 15.32
N VAL A 115 12.05 10.82 15.75
CA VAL A 115 10.77 11.47 15.39
C VAL A 115 10.61 11.51 13.87
N ILE A 116 11.75 11.61 13.19
CA ILE A 116 11.91 11.56 11.75
C ILE A 116 11.44 10.22 11.16
N LYS A 117 11.79 9.05 11.74
CA LYS A 117 11.35 7.73 11.23
C LYS A 117 9.85 7.52 11.36
N GLY A 118 9.22 8.08 12.39
CA GLY A 118 7.76 7.99 12.58
C GLY A 118 6.97 8.86 11.60
N THR A 119 7.51 10.04 11.25
CA THR A 119 6.80 11.08 10.47
C THR A 119 7.16 11.10 8.99
N GLN A 120 8.18 10.34 8.56
CA GLN A 120 8.73 10.31 7.19
C GLN A 120 7.69 10.14 6.08
N TYR A 121 6.62 9.39 6.33
CA TYR A 121 5.58 9.14 5.33
C TYR A 121 4.26 9.86 5.61
N GLU A 122 4.16 10.65 6.67
CA GLU A 122 2.90 11.28 7.08
C GLU A 122 2.36 12.23 6.00
N HIS A 123 3.23 13.08 5.43
CA HIS A 123 2.86 13.96 4.33
C HIS A 123 2.44 13.19 3.07
N TYR A 124 3.11 12.08 2.78
CA TYR A 124 2.77 11.22 1.65
C TYR A 124 1.40 10.57 1.85
N GLU A 125 1.15 10.00 3.02
CA GLU A 125 -0.13 9.36 3.36
C GLU A 125 -1.27 10.37 3.34
N ARG A 126 -1.06 11.58 3.87
CA ARG A 126 -2.02 12.68 3.79
C ARG A 126 -2.32 13.09 2.36
N THR A 127 -1.30 13.12 1.49
CA THR A 127 -1.49 13.44 0.06
C THR A 127 -2.29 12.36 -0.67
N VAL A 128 -2.02 11.09 -0.39
CA VAL A 128 -2.79 9.97 -0.94
C VAL A 128 -4.23 10.00 -0.44
N ALA A 129 -4.45 10.33 0.85
CA ALA A 129 -5.80 10.51 1.40
C ALA A 129 -6.56 11.65 0.68
N MET A 130 -5.93 12.81 0.50
CA MET A 130 -6.54 13.91 -0.25
C MET A 130 -6.85 13.55 -1.70
N LEU A 131 -5.98 12.78 -2.37
CA LEU A 131 -6.23 12.26 -3.72
C LEU A 131 -7.45 11.33 -3.75
N ASN A 132 -7.54 10.43 -2.76
CA ASN A 132 -8.68 9.53 -2.64
C ASN A 132 -9.99 10.27 -2.40
N ASP A 133 -9.98 11.34 -1.61
CA ASP A 133 -11.20 12.10 -1.33
C ASP A 133 -11.62 12.99 -2.49
N THR A 134 -10.67 13.62 -3.18
CA THR A 134 -10.96 14.48 -4.35
C THR A 134 -11.44 13.69 -5.56
N MET A 135 -10.87 12.52 -5.84
CA MET A 135 -11.22 11.68 -6.99
C MET A 135 -12.17 10.52 -6.64
N GLY A 136 -12.52 10.36 -5.36
CA GLY A 136 -13.30 9.22 -4.88
C GLY A 136 -12.62 7.89 -5.19
N LEU A 137 -11.33 7.74 -4.88
CA LEU A 137 -10.55 6.52 -5.11
C LEU A 137 -10.40 5.69 -3.82
N CYS A 138 -9.93 4.45 -4.00
CA CYS A 138 -9.59 3.50 -2.94
C CYS A 138 -8.10 3.11 -2.99
N LEU A 139 -7.19 4.07 -3.21
CA LEU A 139 -5.75 3.79 -3.20
C LEU A 139 -5.24 3.72 -1.75
N ARG A 140 -4.33 2.82 -1.44
CA ARG A 140 -3.73 2.63 -0.12
C ARG A 140 -2.24 2.37 -0.27
#